data_AF-X1TUW8-F1
#
_entry.id   AF-X1TUW8-F1
#
_cell.length_a   1.000
_cell.length_b   1.000
_cell.length_c   1.000
_cell.angle_alpha   90.00
_cell.angle_beta   90.00
_cell.angle_gamma   90.00
#
_symmetry.space_group_name_H-M   'P 1'
#
loop_
_entity.id
_entity.type
_entity.pdbx_description
1 polymer ?
#
loop_
_entity_poly.entity_id
_entity_poly.type
_entity_poly.pdbx_seq_one_letter_code
_entity_poly.pdbx_strand_id
1 'polypeptide(L)'
;ILEDGARDNWPLQRGFDKFYGTLIAAGSYWDPITLMRDNNFIKPEGDYYYTEAISENAVEYIHDAKPDEPFFLYVAYTAPHWPIHAREETIARYKGRFSKGWDSLRLERYERMLDMGILLPEWSLSPGDIRKSGPWKVALHKDWEERRMEVYAAMIDHLDQGVGQIVEALEKKGNLENTLIFFLSDNGGEDLEHRNGEIGNTG
;
A
#
# COMPACT_ATOMS: atom_id res chain seq x y z
N ILE A 1 16.47 3.70 18.17
CA ILE A 1 17.26 4.45 17.17
C ILE A 1 18.13 5.40 17.95
N LEU A 2 19.45 5.41 17.70
CA LEU A 2 20.39 6.20 18.50
C LEU A 2 20.09 7.70 18.28
N GLU A 3 19.90 8.46 19.35
CA GLU A 3 19.59 9.90 19.31
C GLU A 3 20.69 10.73 18.61
N ASP A 4 21.91 10.18 18.53
CA ASP A 4 23.14 10.85 18.07
C ASP A 4 23.65 10.38 16.68
N GLY A 5 22.82 9.70 15.88
CA GLY A 5 23.19 9.33 14.50
C GLY A 5 23.16 10.54 13.55
N ALA A 6 24.02 10.52 12.51
CA ALA A 6 23.96 11.50 11.42
C ALA A 6 22.58 11.48 10.74
N ARG A 7 21.97 12.65 10.55
CA ARG A 7 20.60 12.83 10.01
C ARG A 7 20.59 13.39 8.58
N ASP A 8 21.77 13.42 7.96
CA ASP A 8 22.03 14.05 6.66
C ASP A 8 21.28 13.36 5.50
N ASN A 9 20.71 12.18 5.75
CA ASN A 9 19.91 11.38 4.84
C ASN A 9 18.41 11.39 5.16
N TRP A 10 17.95 12.20 6.12
CA TRP A 10 16.53 12.30 6.47
C TRP A 10 15.77 13.21 5.47
N PRO A 11 14.44 13.06 5.34
CA PRO A 11 13.66 13.77 4.33
C PRO A 11 13.83 15.30 4.35
N LEU A 12 13.83 15.92 5.53
CA LEU A 12 14.01 17.37 5.67
C LEU A 12 15.42 17.84 5.29
N GLN A 13 16.42 16.97 5.38
CA GLN A 13 17.79 17.25 4.93
C GLN A 13 18.00 16.92 3.45
N ARG A 14 16.97 16.45 2.76
CA ARG A 14 17.01 16.02 1.35
C ARG A 14 15.98 16.72 0.46
N GLY A 15 15.43 17.84 0.92
CA GLY A 15 14.65 18.76 0.09
C GLY A 15 13.14 18.81 0.38
N PHE A 16 12.65 18.08 1.39
CA PHE A 16 11.26 18.20 1.83
C PHE A 16 11.12 19.25 2.94
N ASP A 17 10.09 20.10 2.86
CA ASP A 17 9.79 21.09 3.92
C ASP A 17 9.08 20.48 5.13
N LYS A 18 8.29 19.42 4.91
CA LYS A 18 7.54 18.66 5.93
C LYS A 18 7.68 17.16 5.68
N PHE A 19 7.61 16.37 6.75
CA PHE A 19 7.60 14.90 6.65
C PHE A 19 6.64 14.25 7.63
N TYR A 20 5.93 13.22 7.16
CA TYR A 20 5.23 12.27 8.00
C TYR A 20 5.44 10.87 7.44
N GLY A 21 5.96 9.96 8.27
CA GLY A 21 6.14 8.57 7.88
C GLY A 21 7.25 7.85 8.65
N THR A 22 7.78 6.79 8.05
CA THR A 22 8.84 5.95 8.62
C THR A 22 10.15 6.08 7.85
N LEU A 23 11.28 5.84 8.53
CA LEU A 23 12.61 5.77 7.88
C LEU A 23 12.98 4.36 7.41
N ILE A 24 12.31 3.33 7.93
CA ILE A 24 12.51 1.93 7.52
C ILE A 24 11.43 1.50 6.53
N ALA A 25 11.75 0.47 5.74
CA ALA A 25 10.93 0.03 4.62
C ALA A 25 9.66 -0.76 4.99
N ALA A 26 9.65 -1.43 6.16
CA ALA A 26 8.53 -2.28 6.57
C ALA A 26 8.32 -2.21 8.09
N GLY A 27 7.07 -2.34 8.52
CA GLY A 27 6.70 -2.30 9.93
C GLY A 27 5.20 -2.54 10.13
N SER A 28 4.78 -2.66 11.39
CA SER A 28 3.37 -2.79 11.72
C SER A 28 2.58 -1.56 11.27
N TYR A 29 1.44 -1.77 10.60
CA TYR A 29 0.48 -0.69 10.29
C TYR A 29 -0.24 -0.14 11.52
N TRP A 30 -0.15 -0.82 12.66
CA TRP A 30 -0.73 -0.38 13.94
C TRP A 30 0.31 0.31 14.83
N ASP A 31 1.58 -0.13 14.74
CA ASP A 31 2.69 0.36 15.56
C ASP A 31 4.00 0.50 14.76
N PRO A 32 4.09 1.48 13.83
CA PRO A 32 5.28 1.71 13.03
C PRO A 32 6.47 2.22 13.87
N ILE A 33 7.51 1.38 14.00
CA ILE A 33 8.66 1.57 14.91
C ILE A 33 9.46 2.87 14.68
N THR A 34 9.49 3.39 13.45
CA THR A 34 10.25 4.60 13.11
C THR A 34 9.36 5.78 12.71
N LEU A 35 8.10 5.75 13.15
CA LEU A 35 7.16 6.81 12.85
C LEU A 35 7.69 8.15 13.34
N MET A 36 7.62 9.14 12.47
CA MET A 36 8.06 10.49 12.77
C MET A 36 7.20 11.52 12.08
N ARG A 37 7.23 12.70 12.69
CA ARG A 37 6.81 13.96 12.08
C ARG A 37 8.04 14.84 12.03
N ASP A 38 8.39 15.26 10.83
CA ASP A 38 9.63 15.97 10.54
C ASP A 38 10.83 15.18 11.09
N ASN A 39 11.67 15.80 11.92
CA ASN A 39 12.84 15.16 12.53
C ASN A 39 12.59 14.61 13.94
N ASN A 40 11.32 14.40 14.32
CA ASN A 40 10.96 13.95 15.67
C ASN A 40 10.22 12.62 15.61
N PHE A 41 10.70 11.63 16.37
CA PHE A 41 9.94 10.39 16.59
C PHE A 41 8.64 10.69 17.31
N ILE A 42 7.56 10.11 16.81
CA ILE A 42 6.23 10.16 17.41
C ILE A 42 5.71 8.74 17.60
N LYS A 43 4.61 8.59 18.33
CA LYS A 43 3.93 7.31 18.49
C LYS A 43 2.54 7.40 17.86
N PRO A 44 2.00 6.28 17.37
CA PRO A 44 0.57 6.14 17.11
C PRO A 44 -0.28 6.55 18.31
N GLU A 45 -1.39 7.22 18.04
CA GLU A 45 -2.36 7.63 19.06
C GLU A 45 -3.75 7.12 18.67
N GLY A 46 -4.55 6.72 19.66
CA GLY A 46 -5.94 6.31 19.45
C GLY A 46 -6.11 5.07 18.56
N ASP A 47 -7.17 5.08 17.75
CA ASP A 47 -7.49 4.03 16.77
C ASP A 47 -6.70 4.24 15.47
N TYR A 48 -5.41 3.95 15.55
CA TYR A 48 -4.45 4.25 14.49
C TYR A 48 -4.41 3.18 13.41
N TYR A 49 -4.43 3.57 12.13
CA TYR A 49 -4.03 2.71 11.01
C TYR A 49 -3.12 3.49 10.05
N TYR A 50 -1.94 2.96 9.76
CA TYR A 50 -0.88 3.74 9.12
C TYR A 50 -1.26 4.23 7.70
N THR A 51 -1.95 3.42 6.91
CA THR A 51 -2.42 3.80 5.56
C THR A 51 -3.38 4.99 5.62
N GLU A 52 -4.28 5.02 6.61
CA GLU A 52 -5.20 6.14 6.84
C GLU A 52 -4.41 7.37 7.29
N ALA A 53 -3.52 7.22 8.26
CA ALA A 53 -2.73 8.33 8.79
C ALA A 53 -1.84 9.00 7.74
N ILE A 54 -1.27 8.25 6.78
CA ILE A 54 -0.56 8.82 5.62
C ILE A 54 -1.49 9.73 4.80
N SER A 55 -2.71 9.27 4.53
CA SER A 55 -3.71 10.00 3.74
C SER A 55 -4.18 11.26 4.47
N GLU A 56 -4.45 11.16 5.77
CA GLU A 56 -4.84 12.27 6.62
C GLU A 56 -3.78 13.37 6.64
N ASN A 57 -2.50 13.00 6.80
CA ASN A 57 -1.40 13.97 6.79
C ASN A 57 -1.20 14.59 5.40
N ALA A 58 -1.38 13.83 4.32
CA ALA A 58 -1.34 14.36 2.96
C ALA A 58 -2.46 15.41 2.74
N VAL A 59 -3.66 15.14 3.24
CA VAL A 59 -4.81 16.08 3.21
C VAL A 59 -4.52 17.33 4.05
N GLU A 60 -3.96 17.19 5.24
CA GLU A 60 -3.52 18.33 6.07
C GLU A 60 -2.49 19.20 5.34
N TYR A 61 -1.51 18.59 4.67
CA TYR A 61 -0.51 19.33 3.90
C TYR A 61 -1.12 20.06 2.71
N ILE A 62 -2.10 19.46 2.04
CA ILE A 62 -2.88 20.13 0.99
C ILE A 62 -3.63 21.32 1.58
N HIS A 63 -4.27 21.19 2.73
CA HIS A 63 -4.96 22.32 3.37
C HIS A 63 -4.01 23.45 3.75
N ASP A 64 -2.84 23.11 4.31
CA ASP A 64 -1.81 24.07 4.74
C ASP A 64 -1.09 24.77 3.58
N ALA A 65 -1.10 24.21 2.37
CA ALA A 65 -0.38 24.80 1.25
C ALA A 65 -0.90 26.23 0.97
N LYS A 66 -0.03 27.17 0.60
CA LYS A 66 -0.49 28.53 0.29
C LYS A 66 -1.15 28.57 -1.10
N PRO A 67 -2.24 29.34 -1.29
CA PRO A 67 -2.93 29.40 -2.59
C PRO A 67 -2.05 29.83 -3.77
N ASP A 68 -1.05 30.68 -3.52
CA ASP A 68 -0.23 31.32 -4.57
C ASP A 68 1.15 30.67 -4.76
N GLU A 69 1.43 29.56 -4.06
CA GLU A 69 2.69 28.82 -4.18
C GLU A 69 2.40 27.39 -4.67
N PRO A 70 3.04 26.91 -5.77
CA PRO A 70 2.92 25.52 -6.17
C PRO A 70 3.56 24.63 -5.10
N PHE A 71 3.03 23.43 -4.90
CA PHE A 71 3.60 22.45 -3.98
C PHE A 71 3.94 21.14 -4.71
N PHE A 72 4.90 20.41 -4.14
CA PHE A 72 5.18 19.04 -4.50
C PHE A 72 4.79 18.15 -3.31
N LEU A 73 3.86 17.22 -3.54
CA LEU A 73 3.42 16.26 -2.54
C LEU A 73 3.80 14.85 -2.98
N TYR A 74 4.64 14.20 -2.18
CA TYR A 74 5.04 12.81 -2.40
C TYR A 74 4.38 11.91 -1.35
N VAL A 75 3.36 11.16 -1.76
CA VAL A 75 2.62 10.25 -0.89
C VAL A 75 3.12 8.83 -1.08
N ALA A 76 4.10 8.43 -0.25
CA ALA A 76 4.69 7.11 -0.27
C ALA A 76 3.94 6.17 0.70
N TYR A 77 2.85 5.56 0.23
CA TYR A 77 2.18 4.51 0.99
C TYR A 77 3.11 3.33 1.24
N THR A 78 3.00 2.71 2.42
CA THR A 78 3.60 1.40 2.67
C THR A 78 2.68 0.26 2.24
N ALA A 79 1.35 0.50 2.20
CA ALA A 79 0.40 -0.48 1.69
C ALA A 79 0.63 -0.77 0.21
N PRO A 80 0.50 -2.02 -0.26
CA PRO A 80 0.09 -3.22 0.48
C PRO A 80 1.28 -4.12 0.90
N HIS A 81 2.44 -3.56 1.28
CA HIS A 81 3.62 -4.32 1.67
C HIS A 81 3.38 -5.07 3.00
N TRP A 82 4.09 -6.19 3.19
CA TRP A 82 4.05 -6.99 4.42
C TRP A 82 4.61 -6.21 5.64
N PRO A 83 4.19 -6.57 6.87
CA PRO A 83 3.15 -7.54 7.22
C PRO A 83 1.77 -7.07 6.75
N ILE A 84 0.92 -7.98 6.25
CA ILE A 84 -0.39 -7.57 5.77
C ILE A 84 -1.35 -7.32 6.93
N HIS A 85 -1.76 -6.07 7.09
CA HIS A 85 -2.70 -5.65 8.12
C HIS A 85 -3.75 -4.74 7.48
N ALA A 86 -5.02 -5.05 7.71
CA ALA A 86 -6.13 -4.20 7.33
C ALA A 86 -7.22 -4.27 8.41
N ARG A 87 -8.13 -3.30 8.40
CA ARG A 87 -9.26 -3.28 9.34
C ARG A 87 -10.25 -4.40 9.04
N GLU A 88 -10.77 -5.05 10.08
CA GLU A 88 -11.61 -6.25 9.97
C GLU A 88 -12.86 -6.02 9.12
N GLU A 89 -13.49 -4.85 9.26
CA GLU A 89 -14.67 -4.44 8.49
C GLU A 89 -14.38 -4.33 6.99
N THR A 90 -13.18 -3.92 6.61
CA THR A 90 -12.77 -3.88 5.20
C THR A 90 -12.47 -5.28 4.70
N ILE A 91 -11.77 -6.10 5.49
CA ILE A 91 -11.49 -7.49 5.11
C ILE A 91 -12.78 -8.29 4.91
N ALA A 92 -13.80 -8.05 5.74
CA ALA A 92 -15.09 -8.72 5.64
C ALA A 92 -15.78 -8.50 4.27
N ARG A 93 -15.51 -7.39 3.57
CA ARG A 93 -16.04 -7.11 2.22
C ARG A 93 -15.53 -8.09 1.16
N TYR A 94 -14.37 -8.70 1.41
CA TYR A 94 -13.70 -9.61 0.47
C TYR A 94 -13.94 -11.09 0.77
N LYS A 95 -14.74 -11.40 1.80
CA LYS A 95 -14.97 -12.78 2.24
C LYS A 95 -15.39 -13.69 1.10
N GLY A 96 -14.63 -14.75 0.83
CA GLY A 96 -14.95 -15.74 -0.20
C GLY A 96 -14.48 -15.37 -1.61
N ARG A 97 -14.00 -14.14 -1.84
CA ARG A 97 -13.64 -13.60 -3.18
C ARG A 97 -12.50 -14.38 -3.82
N PHE A 98 -11.62 -14.96 -3.00
CA PHE A 98 -10.38 -15.58 -3.43
C PHE A 98 -10.37 -17.11 -3.27
N SER A 99 -11.48 -17.72 -2.86
CA SER A 99 -11.67 -19.18 -2.72
C SER A 99 -11.32 -20.02 -3.95
N LYS A 100 -11.42 -19.44 -5.16
CA LYS A 100 -11.04 -20.10 -6.42
C LYS A 100 -9.52 -20.16 -6.66
N GLY A 101 -8.73 -19.49 -5.82
CA GLY A 101 -7.26 -19.52 -5.86
C GLY A 101 -6.61 -18.69 -6.95
N TRP A 102 -5.28 -18.60 -6.88
CA TRP A 102 -4.47 -17.76 -7.76
C TRP A 102 -4.48 -18.18 -9.23
N ASP A 103 -4.63 -19.47 -9.54
CA ASP A 103 -4.71 -19.95 -10.92
C ASP A 103 -5.93 -19.35 -11.64
N SER A 104 -7.09 -19.37 -10.96
CA SER A 104 -8.33 -18.79 -11.46
C SER A 104 -8.25 -17.26 -11.51
N LEU A 105 -7.74 -16.64 -10.44
CA LEU A 105 -7.63 -15.18 -10.34
C LEU A 105 -6.71 -14.61 -11.42
N ARG A 106 -5.62 -15.32 -11.75
CA ARG A 106 -4.68 -14.93 -12.79
C ARG A 106 -5.32 -14.94 -14.18
N LEU A 107 -6.12 -15.96 -14.48
CA LEU A 107 -6.87 -16.02 -15.73
C LEU A 107 -7.90 -14.89 -15.81
N GLU A 108 -8.66 -14.69 -14.73
CA GLU A 108 -9.65 -13.60 -14.63
C GLU A 108 -9.00 -12.22 -14.88
N ARG A 109 -7.84 -11.95 -14.27
CA ARG A 109 -7.09 -10.70 -14.49
C ARG A 109 -6.59 -10.57 -15.93
N TYR A 110 -6.12 -11.66 -16.53
CA TYR A 110 -5.65 -11.66 -17.91
C TYR A 110 -6.78 -11.33 -18.89
N GLU A 111 -7.92 -12.02 -18.77
CA GLU A 111 -9.11 -11.77 -19.59
C GLU A 111 -9.60 -10.32 -19.42
N ARG A 112 -9.68 -9.82 -18.19
CA ARG A 112 -10.06 -8.43 -17.93
C ARG A 112 -9.09 -7.42 -18.55
N MET A 113 -7.78 -7.66 -18.50
CA MET A 113 -6.80 -6.75 -19.10
C MET A 113 -6.87 -6.75 -20.64
N LEU A 114 -7.27 -7.86 -21.26
CA LEU A 114 -7.60 -7.90 -22.70
C LEU A 114 -8.85 -7.07 -22.99
N ASP A 115 -9.92 -7.25 -22.22
CA ASP A 115 -11.17 -6.50 -22.39
C ASP A 115 -10.98 -4.98 -22.22
N MET A 116 -10.07 -4.58 -21.33
CA MET A 116 -9.70 -3.18 -21.10
C MET A 116 -8.75 -2.60 -22.16
N GLY A 117 -8.21 -3.42 -23.06
CA GLY A 117 -7.21 -3.00 -24.06
C GLY A 117 -5.83 -2.68 -23.47
N ILE A 118 -5.55 -3.12 -22.23
CA ILE A 118 -4.23 -3.00 -21.61
C ILE A 118 -3.25 -3.99 -22.24
N LEU A 119 -3.73 -5.21 -22.54
CA LEU A 119 -2.96 -6.24 -23.23
C LEU A 119 -3.44 -6.38 -24.68
N LEU A 120 -2.50 -6.74 -25.55
CA LEU A 120 -2.80 -7.09 -26.94
C LEU A 120 -3.25 -8.56 -27.03
N PRO A 121 -4.26 -8.91 -27.85
CA PRO A 121 -4.77 -10.28 -27.98
C PRO A 121 -3.72 -11.34 -28.32
N GLU A 122 -2.65 -10.96 -29.04
CA GLU A 122 -1.53 -11.83 -29.39
C GLU A 122 -0.58 -12.12 -28.22
N TRP A 123 -0.67 -11.38 -27.11
CA TRP A 123 0.19 -11.59 -25.94
C TRP A 123 -0.38 -12.68 -25.06
N SER A 124 0.19 -13.88 -25.17
CA SER A 124 -0.20 -15.01 -24.33
C SER A 124 0.13 -14.78 -22.86
N LEU A 125 -0.77 -15.26 -22.00
CA LEU A 125 -0.51 -15.37 -20.57
C LEU A 125 0.75 -16.20 -20.32
N SER A 126 1.70 -15.68 -19.54
CA SER A 126 2.95 -16.39 -19.24
C SER A 126 2.68 -17.74 -18.53
N PRO A 127 3.65 -18.64 -18.41
CA PRO A 127 3.51 -19.78 -17.50
C PRO A 127 3.35 -19.30 -16.04
N GLY A 128 2.57 -20.02 -15.23
CA GLY A 128 2.50 -19.77 -13.78
C GLY A 128 3.83 -20.11 -13.08
N ASP A 129 4.08 -19.53 -11.91
CA ASP A 129 5.28 -19.84 -11.12
C ASP A 129 5.14 -21.17 -10.38
N ILE A 130 5.43 -22.24 -11.11
CA ILE A 130 5.42 -23.61 -10.58
C ILE A 130 6.53 -23.86 -9.55
N ARG A 131 7.57 -23.00 -9.50
CA ARG A 131 8.74 -23.21 -8.63
C ARG A 131 8.51 -22.66 -7.23
N LYS A 132 7.74 -21.58 -7.12
CA LYS A 132 7.40 -20.97 -5.83
C LYS A 132 6.08 -21.48 -5.26
N SER A 133 4.96 -21.15 -5.91
CA SER A 133 3.62 -21.36 -5.33
C SER A 133 2.99 -22.68 -5.77
N GLY A 134 3.39 -23.21 -6.93
CA GLY A 134 2.74 -24.38 -7.53
C GLY A 134 1.27 -24.11 -7.91
N PRO A 135 0.53 -25.15 -8.37
CA PRO A 135 -0.88 -24.99 -8.70
C PRO A 135 -1.75 -24.92 -7.44
N TRP A 136 -2.79 -24.09 -7.47
CA TRP A 136 -3.74 -23.91 -6.36
C TRP A 136 -4.31 -25.23 -5.84
N LYS A 137 -4.56 -26.18 -6.75
CA LYS A 137 -5.12 -27.50 -6.41
C LYS A 137 -4.32 -28.20 -5.30
N VAL A 138 -3.00 -28.10 -5.31
CA VAL A 138 -2.10 -28.75 -4.33
C VAL A 138 -1.64 -27.83 -3.21
N ALA A 139 -2.10 -26.58 -3.19
CA ALA A 139 -1.79 -25.63 -2.12
C ALA A 139 -2.23 -26.18 -0.75
N LEU A 140 -1.35 -26.02 0.23
CA LEU A 140 -1.64 -26.25 1.64
C LEU A 140 -2.36 -25.03 2.23
N HIS A 141 -3.10 -25.22 3.33
CA HIS A 141 -3.76 -24.14 4.07
C HIS A 141 -4.58 -23.15 3.21
N LYS A 142 -5.41 -23.66 2.30
CA LYS A 142 -6.20 -22.83 1.36
C LYS A 142 -7.01 -21.72 2.05
N ASP A 143 -7.60 -22.01 3.21
CA ASP A 143 -8.37 -21.02 3.97
C ASP A 143 -7.50 -19.84 4.43
N TRP A 144 -6.24 -20.13 4.80
CA TRP A 144 -5.26 -19.10 5.16
C TRP A 144 -4.81 -18.30 3.94
N GLU A 145 -4.50 -18.98 2.83
CA GLU A 145 -4.11 -18.33 1.56
C GLU A 145 -5.22 -17.42 1.01
N GLU A 146 -6.47 -17.87 1.09
CA GLU A 146 -7.64 -17.06 0.77
C GLU A 146 -7.71 -15.83 1.69
N ARG A 147 -7.66 -16.04 3.02
CA ARG A 147 -7.69 -14.94 3.99
C ARG A 147 -6.55 -13.95 3.77
N ARG A 148 -5.36 -14.42 3.43
CA ARG A 148 -4.20 -13.57 3.12
C ARG A 148 -4.52 -12.63 1.95
N MET A 149 -5.12 -13.15 0.89
CA MET A 149 -5.51 -12.35 -0.26
C MET A 149 -6.69 -11.39 0.03
N GLU A 150 -7.61 -11.78 0.92
CA GLU A 150 -8.67 -10.89 1.43
C GLU A 150 -8.09 -9.69 2.18
N VAL A 151 -7.10 -9.93 3.06
CA VAL A 151 -6.42 -8.86 3.80
C VAL A 151 -5.63 -7.97 2.84
N TYR A 152 -4.90 -8.56 1.89
CA TYR A 152 -4.18 -7.80 0.87
C TYR A 152 -5.12 -6.90 0.04
N ALA A 153 -6.27 -7.42 -0.38
CA ALA A 153 -7.27 -6.63 -1.11
C ALA A 153 -7.83 -5.49 -0.25
N ALA A 154 -8.06 -5.75 1.05
CA ALA A 154 -8.48 -4.74 2.00
C ALA A 154 -7.44 -3.62 2.21
N MET A 155 -6.14 -3.93 2.20
CA MET A 155 -5.09 -2.91 2.25
C MET A 155 -5.12 -1.99 1.04
N ILE A 156 -5.31 -2.54 -0.16
CA ILE A 156 -5.46 -1.77 -1.40
C ILE A 156 -6.72 -0.91 -1.35
N ASP A 157 -7.82 -1.43 -0.81
CA ASP A 157 -9.08 -0.69 -0.62
C ASP A 157 -8.88 0.54 0.28
N HIS A 158 -8.16 0.39 1.40
CA HIS A 158 -7.81 1.54 2.27
C HIS A 158 -6.91 2.56 1.56
N LEU A 159 -5.94 2.10 0.76
CA LEU A 159 -5.09 2.98 -0.05
C LEU A 159 -5.94 3.76 -1.05
N ASP A 160 -6.84 3.10 -1.77
CA ASP A 160 -7.71 3.72 -2.78
C ASP A 160 -8.65 4.76 -2.15
N GLN A 161 -9.24 4.44 -0.99
CA GLN A 161 -10.02 5.41 -0.21
C GLN A 161 -9.18 6.64 0.17
N GLY A 162 -7.94 6.44 0.60
CA GLY A 162 -7.00 7.52 0.92
C GLY A 162 -6.65 8.40 -0.28
N VAL A 163 -6.43 7.78 -1.45
CA VAL A 163 -6.26 8.51 -2.72
C VAL A 163 -7.51 9.33 -3.03
N GLY A 164 -8.71 8.78 -2.82
CA GLY A 164 -9.97 9.51 -2.95
C GLY A 164 -10.03 10.75 -2.05
N GLN A 165 -9.63 10.63 -0.78
CA GLN A 165 -9.58 11.76 0.16
C GLN A 165 -8.60 12.86 -0.29
N ILE A 166 -7.44 12.48 -0.81
CA ILE A 166 -6.43 13.42 -1.33
C ILE A 166 -6.96 14.17 -2.55
N VAL A 167 -7.56 13.45 -3.51
CA VAL A 167 -8.17 14.05 -4.69
C VAL A 167 -9.30 14.99 -4.29
N GLU A 168 -10.17 14.58 -3.38
CA GLU A 168 -11.26 15.41 -2.87
C GLU A 168 -10.74 16.68 -2.17
N ALA A 169 -9.62 16.60 -1.43
CA ALA A 169 -8.99 17.76 -0.82
C ALA A 169 -8.46 18.76 -1.88
N LEU A 170 -7.86 18.26 -2.96
CA LEU A 170 -7.44 19.08 -4.11
C LEU A 170 -8.63 19.75 -4.80
N GLU A 171 -9.73 19.01 -5.00
CA GLU A 171 -10.97 19.54 -5.59
C GLU A 171 -11.58 20.64 -4.72
N LYS A 172 -11.76 20.38 -3.41
CA LYS A 172 -12.32 21.36 -2.46
C LYS A 172 -11.49 22.63 -2.38
N LYS A 173 -10.18 22.52 -2.55
CA LYS A 173 -9.27 23.67 -2.58
C LYS A 173 -9.26 24.39 -3.93
N GLY A 174 -9.84 23.80 -4.97
CA GLY A 174 -9.87 24.34 -6.33
C GLY A 174 -8.54 24.17 -7.09
N ASN A 175 -7.70 23.23 -6.67
CA ASN A 175 -6.39 23.00 -7.29
C ASN A 175 -6.32 21.76 -8.19
N LEU A 176 -7.32 20.86 -8.18
CA LEU A 176 -7.25 19.60 -8.93
C LEU A 176 -6.95 19.80 -10.42
N GLU A 177 -7.65 20.72 -11.10
CA GLU A 177 -7.48 20.99 -12.54
C GLU A 177 -6.08 21.48 -12.92
N ASN A 178 -5.32 22.02 -11.96
CA ASN A 178 -3.95 22.47 -12.13
C ASN A 178 -2.94 21.56 -11.40
N THR A 179 -3.31 20.30 -11.16
CA THR A 179 -2.46 19.31 -10.49
C THR A 179 -2.14 18.17 -11.46
N LEU A 180 -0.85 17.84 -11.57
CA LEU A 180 -0.42 16.65 -12.28
C LEU A 180 -0.25 15.50 -11.28
N ILE A 181 -1.08 14.47 -11.40
CA ILE A 181 -1.06 13.30 -10.51
C ILE A 181 -0.37 12.14 -11.21
N PHE A 182 0.64 11.58 -10.54
CA PHE A 182 1.25 10.31 -10.92
C PHE A 182 0.90 9.25 -9.87
N PHE A 183 0.39 8.11 -10.31
CA PHE A 183 0.14 6.95 -9.47
C PHE A 183 0.95 5.78 -10.00
N LEU A 184 1.84 5.23 -9.17
CA LEU A 184 2.82 4.22 -9.55
C LEU A 184 3.00 3.23 -8.39
N SER A 185 3.29 1.97 -8.72
CA SER A 185 3.90 1.04 -7.77
C SER A 185 5.42 1.12 -7.91
N ASP A 186 6.15 0.86 -6.82
CA ASP A 186 7.61 0.86 -6.77
C ASP A 186 8.24 -0.39 -7.40
N ASN A 187 7.54 -1.53 -7.40
CA ASN A 187 7.95 -2.78 -8.03
C ASN A 187 6.77 -3.69 -8.45
N GLY A 188 7.09 -4.91 -8.91
CA GLY A 188 6.07 -5.93 -9.19
C GLY A 188 5.45 -6.53 -7.92
N GLY A 189 4.37 -7.30 -8.08
CA GLY A 189 3.70 -7.95 -6.95
C GLY A 189 4.59 -8.92 -6.16
N GLU A 190 4.47 -8.87 -4.84
CA GLU A 190 5.28 -9.65 -3.89
C GLU A 190 4.52 -10.90 -3.39
N ASP A 191 5.23 -12.02 -3.24
CA ASP A 191 4.70 -13.30 -2.75
C ASP A 191 5.32 -13.77 -1.42
N LEU A 192 6.24 -12.98 -0.84
CA LEU A 192 7.14 -13.38 0.24
C LEU A 192 6.56 -13.53 1.65
N GLU A 193 5.27 -13.26 1.90
CA GLU A 193 4.74 -13.40 3.27
C GLU A 193 4.77 -14.87 3.78
N HIS A 194 4.92 -15.84 2.86
CA HIS A 194 5.14 -17.25 3.20
C HIS A 194 6.33 -17.83 2.44
N ARG A 195 7.45 -18.06 3.13
CA ARG A 195 8.49 -18.99 2.68
C ARG A 195 8.34 -20.31 3.44
N ASN A 196 8.18 -21.42 2.71
CA ASN A 196 8.34 -22.80 3.19
C ASN A 196 7.33 -23.35 4.21
N GLY A 197 6.08 -22.86 4.24
CA GLY A 197 5.06 -23.43 5.13
C GLY A 197 5.30 -23.17 6.62
N GLU A 198 6.25 -22.31 6.95
CA GLU A 198 6.33 -21.67 8.25
C GLU A 198 5.61 -20.33 8.14
N ILE A 199 4.60 -20.15 8.98
CA ILE A 199 3.98 -18.85 9.21
C ILE A 199 5.12 -17.93 9.63
N GLY A 200 5.48 -16.98 8.77
CA GLY A 200 6.45 -15.95 9.12
C GLY A 200 5.97 -15.31 10.42
N ASN A 201 6.72 -15.54 11.50
CA ASN A 201 6.42 -14.93 12.79
C ASN A 201 6.33 -13.43 12.59
N THR A 202 5.13 -12.86 12.79
CA THR A 202 4.98 -11.48 13.21
C THR A 202 5.52 -11.41 14.64
N GLY A 203 6.83 -11.20 14.77
CA GLY A 203 7.58 -11.10 16.01
C GLY A 203 9.07 -11.07 15.77
#